data_AF-A0A5J5WDL7-F1
#
_entry.id   AF-A0A5J5WDL7-F1
#
_cell.length_a   1.000
_cell.length_b   1.000
_cell.length_c   1.000
_cell.angle_alpha   90.00
_cell.angle_beta   90.00
_cell.angle_gamma   90.00
#
_symmetry.space_group_name_H-M   'P 1'
#
loop_
_entity.id
_entity.type
_entity.pdbx_description
1 polymer ?
#
loop_
_entity_poly.entity_id
_entity_poly.type
_entity_poly.pdbx_seq_one_letter_code
_entity_poly.pdbx_strand_id
1 'polypeptide(L)'
;MNELPNQAIKINGLLKNCIKTLKHNFYECYDLFNCRSGFAWSLDTKMWTAKPDLWKALAESKPDAKKWMITRIANYDILGKNKRRQELKYLKRNLKSIREAIKDVAEAIREGNIIVEKGQLHVYSEQEVFAELVNIGHLFSLLQTLGAEEIPFSFISLEWDGKQG
;
A
#
# COMPACT_ATOMS: atom_id res chain seq x y z
N MET A 1 -2.58 23.55 56.56
CA MET A 1 -2.10 22.25 56.04
C MET A 1 -2.61 22.06 54.60
N ASN A 2 -2.11 22.84 53.61
CA ASN A 2 -2.62 22.85 52.21
C ASN A 2 -1.49 22.80 51.14
N GLU A 3 -0.25 22.45 51.49
CA GLU A 3 0.89 22.73 50.60
C GLU A 3 1.24 21.62 49.59
N LEU A 4 0.91 20.36 49.88
CA LEU A 4 1.34 19.22 49.06
C LEU A 4 0.69 19.16 47.64
N PRO A 5 -0.63 19.39 47.47
CA PRO A 5 -1.26 19.33 46.14
C PRO A 5 -0.80 20.47 45.22
N ASN A 6 -0.58 21.66 45.81
CA ASN A 6 -0.20 22.86 45.08
C ASN A 6 1.24 22.79 44.54
N GLN A 7 2.15 22.16 45.29
CA GLN A 7 3.51 21.90 44.82
C GLN A 7 3.52 20.92 43.65
N ALA A 8 2.74 19.83 43.72
CA ALA A 8 2.65 18.85 42.63
C ALA A 8 2.09 19.46 41.33
N ILE A 9 1.05 20.31 41.43
CA ILE A 9 0.49 21.02 40.27
C ILE A 9 1.53 21.97 39.66
N LYS A 10 2.26 22.71 40.50
CA LYS A 10 3.33 23.63 40.06
C LYS A 10 4.47 22.89 39.36
N ILE A 11 4.95 21.78 39.94
CA ILE A 11 6.01 20.93 39.36
C ILE A 11 5.56 20.38 38.00
N ASN A 12 4.32 19.88 37.89
CA ASN A 12 3.77 19.40 36.63
C ASN A 12 3.71 20.49 35.55
N GLY A 13 3.32 21.71 35.91
CA GLY A 13 3.33 22.86 34.99
C GLY A 13 4.73 23.17 34.48
N LEU A 14 5.73 23.19 35.38
CA LEU A 14 7.13 23.41 35.03
C LEU A 14 7.66 22.30 34.10
N LEU A 15 7.39 21.02 34.41
CA LEU A 15 7.80 19.90 33.58
C LEU A 15 7.19 19.97 32.17
N LYS A 16 5.90 20.30 32.05
CA LYS A 16 5.24 20.48 30.74
C LYS A 16 5.90 21.58 29.93
N ASN A 17 6.21 22.71 30.55
CA ASN A 17 6.89 23.83 29.89
C ASN A 17 8.30 23.46 29.45
N CYS A 18 9.08 22.80 30.31
CA CYS A 18 10.41 22.29 29.99
C CYS A 18 10.37 21.31 28.81
N ILE A 19 9.43 20.35 28.82
CA ILE A 19 9.25 19.40 27.72
C ILE A 19 8.87 20.11 26.42
N LYS A 20 8.00 21.13 26.49
CA LYS A 20 7.58 21.91 25.32
C LYS A 20 8.77 22.63 24.69
N THR A 21 9.57 23.34 25.49
CA THR A 21 10.78 24.02 25.02
C THR A 21 11.80 23.04 24.46
N LEU A 22 12.01 21.91 25.15
CA LEU A 22 12.94 20.87 24.70
C LEU A 22 12.53 20.30 23.33
N LYS A 23 11.25 19.98 23.15
CA LYS A 23 10.72 19.50 21.87
C LYS A 23 10.85 20.55 20.78
N HIS A 24 10.53 21.81 21.08
CA HIS A 24 10.64 22.90 20.11
C HIS A 24 12.08 23.04 19.60
N ASN A 25 13.05 23.14 20.51
CA ASN A 25 14.48 23.22 20.18
C ASN A 25 14.95 22.00 19.40
N PHE A 26 14.49 20.80 19.79
CA PHE A 26 14.80 19.56 19.07
C PHE A 26 14.31 19.61 17.62
N TYR A 27 13.03 19.93 17.39
CA TYR A 27 12.47 19.94 16.03
C TYR A 27 13.09 21.03 15.17
N GLU A 28 13.31 22.22 15.72
CA GLU A 28 13.95 23.32 14.99
C GLU A 28 15.35 22.92 14.49
N CYS A 29 16.16 22.26 15.33
CA CYS A 29 17.44 21.69 14.92
C CYS A 29 17.31 20.52 13.95
N TYR A 30 16.42 19.60 14.26
CA TYR A 30 16.27 18.35 13.51
C TYR A 30 15.92 18.68 12.07
N ASP A 31 14.93 19.54 11.84
CA ASP A 31 14.50 19.93 10.50
C ASP A 31 15.60 20.70 9.75
N LEU A 32 16.44 21.46 10.47
CA LEU A 32 17.53 22.23 9.89
C LEU A 32 18.71 21.36 9.41
N PHE A 33 19.08 20.34 10.20
CA PHE A 33 20.32 19.59 10.00
C PHE A 33 20.11 18.16 9.49
N ASN A 34 18.97 17.52 9.77
CA ASN A 34 18.74 16.11 9.42
C ASN A 34 18.68 15.86 7.90
N CYS A 35 18.36 16.90 7.11
CA CYS A 35 18.34 16.82 5.64
C CYS A 35 19.59 17.44 4.98
N ARG A 36 20.59 17.89 5.76
CA ARG A 36 21.77 18.60 5.24
C ARG A 36 23.01 17.74 5.40
N SER A 37 23.73 17.50 4.29
CA SER A 37 24.99 16.75 4.34
C SER A 37 26.09 17.55 5.04
N GLY A 38 26.98 16.84 5.75
CA GLY A 38 28.16 17.42 6.38
C GLY A 38 27.96 17.99 7.79
N PHE A 39 26.76 17.90 8.36
CA PHE A 39 26.50 18.16 9.77
C PHE A 39 26.33 16.83 10.50
N ALA A 40 27.00 16.68 11.64
CA ALA A 40 26.92 15.49 12.48
C ALA A 40 26.64 15.87 13.93
N TRP A 41 25.77 15.12 14.59
CA TRP A 41 25.51 15.28 16.02
C TRP A 41 26.61 14.57 16.83
N SER A 42 27.28 15.28 17.73
CA SER A 42 28.27 14.70 18.65
C SER A 42 27.63 14.32 19.98
N LEU A 43 27.82 13.07 20.40
CA LEU A 43 27.27 12.55 21.66
C LEU A 43 28.04 13.08 22.87
N ASP A 44 29.34 13.37 22.71
CA ASP A 44 30.23 13.79 23.78
C ASP A 44 30.00 15.26 24.12
N THR A 45 30.00 16.12 23.10
CA THR A 45 29.80 17.56 23.29
C THR A 45 28.32 17.95 23.41
N LYS A 46 27.40 17.06 23.03
CA LYS A 46 25.95 17.33 22.91
C LYS A 46 25.66 18.52 22.00
N MET A 47 26.38 18.59 20.88
CA MET A 47 26.32 19.70 19.92
C MET A 47 26.46 19.20 18.49
N TRP A 48 26.04 20.03 17.54
CA TRP A 48 26.29 19.80 16.12
C TRP A 48 27.73 20.16 15.77
N THR A 49 28.36 19.30 14.97
CA THR A 49 29.72 19.45 14.48
C THR A 49 29.70 19.42 12.95
N ALA A 50 30.42 20.34 12.33
CA ALA A 50 30.56 20.45 10.88
C ALA A 50 31.85 21.19 10.54
N LYS A 51 32.24 21.14 9.27
CA LYS A 51 33.38 21.93 8.77
C LYS A 51 33.08 23.44 8.90
N PRO A 52 34.08 24.28 9.18
CA PRO A 52 33.89 25.74 9.28
C PRO A 52 33.22 26.35 8.05
N ASP A 53 33.56 25.86 6.86
CA ASP A 53 32.96 26.31 5.59
C ASP A 53 31.45 26.08 5.54
N LEU A 54 30.98 24.93 6.07
CA LEU A 54 29.55 24.60 6.12
C LEU A 54 28.80 25.48 7.11
N TRP A 55 29.43 25.82 8.25
CA TRP A 55 28.88 26.77 9.21
C TRP A 55 28.79 28.19 8.64
N LYS A 56 29.81 28.63 7.90
CA LYS A 56 29.79 29.94 7.22
C LYS A 56 28.66 30.02 6.19
N ALA A 57 28.54 29.02 5.31
CA ALA A 57 27.45 28.96 4.34
C ALA A 57 26.05 28.88 4.99
N LEU A 58 25.95 28.21 6.15
CA LEU A 58 24.69 28.18 6.91
C LEU A 58 24.38 29.55 7.53
N ALA A 59 25.39 30.22 8.08
CA ALA A 59 25.26 31.54 8.68
C ALA A 59 24.87 32.63 7.65
N GLU A 60 25.31 32.49 6.40
CA GLU A 60 24.93 33.36 5.28
C GLU A 60 23.49 33.10 4.81
N SER A 61 23.08 31.84 4.70
CA SER A 61 21.72 31.49 4.23
C SER A 61 20.64 31.62 5.32
N LYS A 62 20.96 31.31 6.57
CA LYS A 62 20.04 31.33 7.71
C LYS A 62 20.75 31.89 8.95
N PRO A 63 20.73 33.22 9.16
CA PRO A 63 21.43 33.83 10.29
C PRO A 63 20.91 33.35 11.66
N ASP A 64 19.63 33.02 11.78
CA ASP A 64 19.02 32.51 13.03
C ASP A 64 19.61 31.16 13.46
N ALA A 65 20.17 30.39 12.52
CA ALA A 65 20.80 29.11 12.80
C ALA A 65 22.13 29.24 13.54
N LYS A 66 22.73 30.45 13.58
CA LYS A 66 24.01 30.70 14.27
C LYS A 66 23.96 30.30 15.74
N LYS A 67 22.80 30.42 16.40
CA LYS A 67 22.63 29.99 17.80
C LYS A 67 23.03 28.52 18.01
N TRP A 68 22.81 27.67 17.02
CA TRP A 68 23.09 26.24 17.09
C TRP A 68 24.57 25.87 17.01
N MET A 69 25.44 26.80 16.63
CA MET A 69 26.89 26.60 16.63
C MET A 69 27.45 26.37 18.04
N ILE A 70 26.85 27.00 19.05
CA ILE A 70 27.31 26.96 20.45
C ILE A 70 26.30 26.32 21.41
N THR A 71 25.08 26.02 20.93
CA THR A 71 24.02 25.51 21.79
C THR A 71 24.18 24.02 22.08
N ARG A 72 24.25 23.69 23.37
CA ARG A 72 24.14 22.30 23.84
C ARG A 72 22.68 21.89 23.95
N ILE A 73 22.32 20.75 23.36
CA ILE A 73 20.94 20.25 23.39
C ILE A 73 20.91 18.95 24.19
N ALA A 74 20.38 19.02 25.41
CA ALA A 74 20.17 17.85 26.25
C ALA A 74 19.18 16.88 25.60
N ASN A 75 19.37 15.56 25.79
CA ASN A 75 18.45 14.50 25.35
C ASN A 75 18.14 14.46 23.84
N TYR A 76 18.92 15.15 23.00
CA TYR A 76 18.71 15.18 21.55
C TYR A 76 18.76 13.78 20.93
N ASP A 77 19.68 12.92 21.40
CA ASP A 77 19.84 11.56 20.92
C ASP A 77 18.60 10.68 21.22
N ILE A 78 18.01 10.84 22.41
CA ILE A 78 16.79 10.14 22.83
C ILE A 78 15.61 10.59 21.96
N LEU A 79 15.46 11.91 21.77
CA LEU A 79 14.40 12.47 20.92
C LEU A 79 14.56 12.06 19.45
N GLY A 80 15.78 12.04 18.94
CA GLY A 80 16.10 11.56 17.60
C GLY A 80 15.77 10.07 17.42
N LYS A 81 16.10 9.22 18.40
CA LYS A 81 15.70 7.80 18.41
C LYS A 81 14.19 7.63 18.40
N ASN A 82 13.47 8.42 19.21
CA ASN A 82 12.02 8.37 19.28
C ASN A 82 11.34 8.80 17.98
N LYS A 83 11.84 9.87 17.35
CA LYS A 83 11.35 10.37 16.05
C LYS A 83 11.52 9.31 14.96
N ARG A 84 12.72 8.73 14.81
CA ARG A 84 12.98 7.63 13.86
C ARG A 84 12.09 6.42 14.11
N ARG A 85 11.88 6.05 15.38
CA ARG A 85 10.97 4.95 15.74
C ARG A 85 9.52 5.23 15.30
N GLN A 86 9.05 6.47 15.45
CA GLN A 86 7.71 6.88 15.03
C GLN A 86 7.56 6.82 13.50
N GLU A 87 8.53 7.35 12.77
CA GLU A 87 8.57 7.32 11.30
C GLU A 87 8.59 5.89 10.77
N LEU A 88 9.42 5.02 11.36
CA LEU A 88 9.48 3.60 11.00
C LEU A 88 8.14 2.90 11.24
N LYS A 89 7.44 3.22 12.34
CA LYS A 89 6.10 2.68 12.61
C LYS A 89 5.09 3.12 11.55
N TYR A 90 5.13 4.39 11.13
CA TYR A 90 4.26 4.91 10.08
C TYR A 90 4.54 4.22 8.74
N LEU A 91 5.82 4.18 8.33
CA LEU A 91 6.24 3.52 7.10
C LEU A 91 5.85 2.03 7.07
N LYS A 92 6.03 1.31 8.19
CA LYS A 92 5.66 -0.10 8.30
C LYS A 92 4.16 -0.33 8.13
N ARG A 93 3.31 0.57 8.64
CA ARG A 93 1.84 0.49 8.43
C ARG A 93 1.48 0.75 6.98
N ASN A 94 2.05 1.77 6.36
CA ASN A 94 1.79 2.09 4.96
C ASN A 94 2.22 0.95 4.04
N LEU A 95 3.42 0.39 4.27
CA LEU A 95 3.91 -0.77 3.53
C LEU A 95 3.00 -2.00 3.71
N LYS A 96 2.51 -2.23 4.93
CA LYS A 96 1.54 -3.31 5.17
C LYS A 96 0.26 -3.09 4.35
N SER A 97 -0.29 -1.87 4.37
CA SER A 97 -1.50 -1.52 3.61
C SER A 97 -1.32 -1.74 2.11
N ILE A 98 -0.20 -1.25 1.56
CA ILE A 98 0.15 -1.42 0.14
C ILE A 98 0.29 -2.90 -0.20
N ARG A 99 0.96 -3.67 0.65
CA ARG A 99 1.14 -5.12 0.44
C ARG A 99 -0.18 -5.86 0.39
N GLU A 100 -1.12 -5.57 1.28
CA GLU A 100 -2.43 -6.24 1.24
C GLU A 100 -3.20 -5.85 -0.04
N ALA A 101 -3.21 -4.57 -0.43
CA ALA A 101 -3.84 -4.15 -1.69
C ALA A 101 -3.23 -4.84 -2.93
N ILE A 102 -1.91 -5.03 -2.97
CA ILE A 102 -1.24 -5.77 -4.05
C ILE A 102 -1.69 -7.24 -4.08
N LYS A 103 -1.90 -7.87 -2.92
CA LYS A 103 -2.40 -9.25 -2.87
C LYS A 103 -3.81 -9.34 -3.40
N ASP A 104 -4.69 -8.41 -3.03
CA ASP A 104 -6.08 -8.38 -3.50
C ASP A 104 -6.11 -8.25 -5.04
N VAL A 105 -5.30 -7.35 -5.60
CA VAL A 105 -5.16 -7.19 -7.06
C VAL A 105 -4.62 -8.48 -7.71
N ALA A 106 -3.61 -9.10 -7.12
CA ALA A 106 -3.05 -10.35 -7.64
C ALA A 106 -4.06 -11.51 -7.59
N GLU A 107 -4.92 -11.55 -6.58
CA GLU A 107 -6.02 -12.52 -6.49
C GLU A 107 -7.09 -12.27 -7.55
N ALA A 108 -7.50 -11.02 -7.75
CA ALA A 108 -8.45 -10.66 -8.79
C ALA A 108 -7.93 -11.02 -10.20
N ILE A 109 -6.64 -10.79 -10.48
CA ILE A 109 -6.02 -11.19 -11.76
C ILE A 109 -6.02 -12.72 -11.91
N ARG A 110 -5.68 -13.46 -10.85
CA ARG A 110 -5.69 -14.94 -10.89
C ARG A 110 -7.09 -15.49 -11.17
N GLU A 111 -8.11 -14.97 -10.48
CA GLU A 111 -9.49 -15.41 -10.69
C GLU A 111 -9.99 -15.05 -12.09
N GLY A 112 -9.66 -13.84 -12.57
CA GLY A 112 -9.97 -13.42 -13.93
C GLY A 112 -9.39 -14.35 -14.99
N ASN A 113 -8.13 -14.78 -14.82
CA ASN A 113 -7.50 -15.74 -15.73
C ASN A 113 -8.22 -17.10 -15.73
N ILE A 114 -8.62 -17.61 -14.55
CA ILE A 114 -9.38 -18.87 -14.44
C ILE A 114 -10.72 -18.77 -15.18
N ILE A 115 -11.41 -17.63 -15.07
CA ILE A 115 -12.67 -17.39 -15.78
C ILE A 115 -12.46 -17.33 -17.29
N VAL A 116 -11.39 -16.68 -17.76
CA VAL A 116 -11.06 -16.62 -19.20
C VAL A 116 -10.78 -18.03 -19.75
N GLU A 117 -10.00 -18.85 -19.04
CA GLU A 117 -9.73 -20.24 -19.44
C GLU A 117 -11.01 -21.08 -19.52
N LYS A 118 -11.90 -20.96 -18.52
CA LYS A 118 -13.18 -21.69 -18.50
C LYS A 118 -14.23 -21.13 -19.47
N GLY A 119 -14.15 -19.83 -19.75
CA GLY A 119 -15.07 -19.08 -20.60
C GLY A 119 -14.67 -19.06 -22.07
N GLN A 120 -13.51 -19.65 -22.44
CA GLN A 120 -13.26 -20.03 -23.81
C GLN A 120 -14.38 -20.99 -24.25
N LEU A 121 -15.36 -20.46 -24.99
CA LEU A 121 -16.28 -21.27 -25.75
C LEU A 121 -15.43 -22.22 -26.59
N HIS A 122 -15.63 -23.53 -26.41
CA HIS A 122 -15.08 -24.53 -27.32
C HIS A 122 -15.64 -24.21 -28.70
N VAL A 123 -14.82 -23.59 -29.55
CA VAL A 123 -15.15 -23.38 -30.95
C VAL A 123 -14.98 -24.76 -31.57
N TYR A 124 -16.08 -25.49 -31.68
CA TYR A 124 -16.08 -26.77 -32.37
C TYR A 124 -15.46 -26.58 -33.76
N SER A 125 -14.45 -27.38 -34.05
CA SER A 125 -13.94 -27.49 -35.41
C SER A 125 -15.04 -28.04 -36.34
N GLU A 126 -15.00 -27.72 -37.64
CA GLU A 126 -15.95 -28.28 -38.62
C GLU A 126 -16.02 -29.82 -38.54
N GLN A 127 -14.89 -30.47 -38.26
CA GLN A 127 -14.82 -31.93 -38.11
C GLN A 127 -15.59 -32.42 -36.87
N GLU A 128 -15.52 -31.72 -35.75
CA GLU A 128 -16.27 -32.09 -34.54
C GLU A 128 -17.77 -31.84 -34.72
N VAL A 129 -18.17 -30.72 -35.34
CA VAL A 129 -19.58 -30.44 -35.68
C VAL A 129 -20.12 -31.53 -36.61
N PHE A 130 -19.36 -31.91 -37.63
CA PHE A 130 -19.76 -32.95 -38.56
C PHE A 130 -19.88 -34.32 -37.88
N ALA A 131 -18.94 -34.67 -37.00
CA ALA A 131 -18.99 -35.93 -36.25
C ALA A 131 -20.21 -36.01 -35.33
N GLU A 132 -20.59 -34.93 -34.65
CA GLU A 132 -21.82 -34.89 -33.85
C GLU A 132 -23.08 -35.05 -34.70
N LEU A 133 -23.17 -34.35 -35.85
CA LEU A 133 -24.31 -34.46 -36.76
C LEU A 133 -24.49 -35.90 -37.28
N VAL A 134 -23.38 -36.57 -37.61
CA VAL A 134 -23.39 -37.99 -38.01
C VAL A 134 -23.86 -38.89 -36.86
N ASN A 135 -23.38 -38.66 -35.64
CA ASN A 135 -23.81 -39.42 -34.46
C ASN A 135 -25.31 -39.23 -34.15
N ILE A 136 -25.83 -38.01 -34.29
CA ILE A 136 -27.27 -37.73 -34.11
C ILE A 136 -28.08 -38.46 -35.19
N GLY A 137 -27.61 -38.46 -36.44
CA GLY A 137 -28.22 -39.23 -37.52
C GLY A 137 -28.27 -40.73 -37.20
N HIS A 138 -27.17 -41.30 -36.71
CA HIS A 138 -27.11 -42.71 -36.30
C HIS A 138 -28.04 -43.02 -35.12
N LEU A 139 -28.14 -42.13 -34.12
CA LEU A 139 -29.08 -42.26 -33.00
C LEU A 139 -30.53 -42.27 -33.49
N PHE A 140 -30.88 -41.41 -34.45
CA PHE A 140 -32.22 -41.36 -35.04
C PHE A 140 -32.54 -42.65 -35.80
N SER A 141 -31.59 -43.18 -36.59
CA SER A 141 -31.74 -44.47 -37.26
C SER A 141 -31.90 -45.64 -36.27
N LEU A 142 -31.15 -45.64 -35.17
CA LEU A 142 -31.29 -46.65 -34.10
C LEU A 142 -32.66 -46.59 -33.43
N LEU A 143 -33.18 -45.39 -33.15
CA LEU A 143 -34.52 -45.18 -32.58
C LEU A 143 -35.63 -45.69 -33.50
N GLN A 144 -35.50 -45.46 -34.82
CA GLN A 144 -36.43 -46.00 -35.82
C GLN A 144 -36.37 -47.54 -35.88
N THR A 145 -35.17 -48.11 -35.71
CA THR A 145 -34.96 -49.57 -35.75
C THR A 145 -35.50 -50.26 -34.49
N LEU A 146 -35.51 -49.58 -33.35
CA LEU A 146 -35.99 -50.10 -32.06
C LEU A 146 -37.52 -49.95 -31.84
N GLY A 147 -38.25 -49.41 -32.82
CA GLY A 147 -39.71 -49.57 -32.90
C GLY A 147 -40.56 -48.67 -32.00
N ALA A 148 -40.22 -47.38 -31.88
CA ALA A 148 -41.18 -46.39 -31.42
C ALA A 148 -41.95 -45.83 -32.62
N GLU A 149 -43.29 -45.90 -32.57
CA GLU A 149 -44.21 -45.45 -33.61
C GLU A 149 -43.92 -44.04 -34.12
N GLU A 150 -44.17 -43.88 -35.42
CA GLU A 150 -43.78 -42.78 -36.29
C GLU A 150 -44.06 -41.37 -35.72
N ILE A 151 -43.02 -40.55 -35.57
CA ILE A 151 -43.16 -39.09 -35.61
C ILE A 151 -43.00 -38.67 -37.08
N PRO A 152 -44.05 -38.14 -37.74
CA PRO A 152 -43.97 -37.78 -39.16
C PRO A 152 -42.96 -36.64 -39.39
N PHE A 153 -42.13 -36.79 -40.42
CA PHE A 153 -41.14 -35.81 -40.88
C PHE A 153 -41.72 -34.41 -41.18
N SER A 154 -43.05 -34.26 -41.27
CA SER A 154 -43.73 -32.99 -41.49
C SER A 154 -43.60 -31.98 -40.35
N PHE A 155 -43.08 -32.37 -39.18
CA PHE A 155 -42.94 -31.45 -38.03
C PHE A 155 -41.60 -30.68 -38.00
N ILE A 156 -40.55 -31.15 -38.69
CA ILE A 156 -39.20 -30.57 -38.58
C ILE A 156 -38.94 -29.48 -39.64
N SER A 157 -39.72 -29.43 -40.73
CA SER A 157 -39.49 -28.49 -41.84
C SER A 157 -40.16 -27.12 -41.69
N LEU A 158 -40.89 -26.84 -40.60
CA LEU A 158 -41.71 -25.62 -40.47
C LEU A 158 -41.11 -24.49 -39.61
N GLU A 159 -39.93 -24.65 -39.02
CA GLU A 159 -39.39 -23.63 -38.09
C GLU A 159 -37.95 -23.22 -38.39
N TRP A 160 -37.61 -23.14 -39.68
CA TRP A 160 -36.41 -22.43 -40.17
C TRP A 160 -36.81 -21.43 -41.26
N ASP A 161 -37.77 -20.56 -40.96
CA ASP A 161 -37.91 -19.30 -41.68
C ASP A 161 -36.90 -18.31 -41.11
N GLY A 162 -35.73 -18.27 -41.76
CA GLY A 162 -34.67 -17.33 -41.47
C GLY A 162 -35.18 -15.89 -41.57
N LYS A 163 -35.18 -15.19 -40.44
CA LYS A 163 -35.02 -13.74 -40.40
C LYS A 163 -33.65 -13.41 -39.83
N GLN A 164 -32.70 -13.19 -40.73
CA GLN A 164 -31.56 -12.35 -40.42
C GLN A 164 -32.06 -10.91 -40.26
N GLY A 165 -31.79 -10.34 -39.09
CA GLY A 165 -31.92 -8.92 -38.77
C GLY A 165 -30.81 -8.56 -37.81
#